data_AF-A0A7J6RCH3-F1
#
_entry.id   AF-A0A7J6RCH3-F1
#
_cell.length_a   1.000
_cell.length_b   1.000
_cell.length_c   1.000
_cell.angle_alpha   90.00
_cell.angle_beta   90.00
_cell.angle_gamma   90.00
#
_symmetry.space_group_name_H-M   'P 1'
#
loop_
_entity.id
_entity.type
_entity.pdbx_description
1 polymer ?
#
loop_
_entity_poly.entity_id
_entity_poly.type
_entity_poly.pdbx_seq_one_letter_code
_entity_poly.pdbx_strand_id
1 'polypeptide(L)'
;ELGIWYEHRLIDDMVAQAIKSSGGFVWACKNYDGDVQSDIVAQGYGSLGMMTSVLVCPDGKTIEAEAAHGTVTRHYRQHQKGMKTSTNPIASIFAWTRGLAHRAKLDGNDELMKFSRALEEVCVESIENGAMTKDLALCVYNCKPSELKETQYLTSEAFMDVLARNLEAKMSLF
;
A
#
# COMPACT_ATOMS: atom_id res chain seq x y z
N GLU A 1 -10.71 14.62 -25.69
CA GLU A 1 -10.55 13.19 -25.33
C GLU A 1 -9.44 13.06 -24.29
N LEU A 2 -9.49 12.05 -23.42
CA LEU A 2 -8.53 11.86 -22.32
C LEU A 2 -7.22 11.15 -22.73
N GLY A 3 -7.06 10.78 -24.00
CA GLY A 3 -5.83 10.11 -24.48
C GLY A 3 -5.66 8.66 -24.00
N ILE A 4 -6.75 7.97 -23.68
CA ILE A 4 -6.77 6.58 -23.18
C ILE A 4 -7.62 5.68 -24.10
N TRP A 5 -7.42 4.36 -24.03
CA TRP A 5 -8.17 3.36 -24.81
C TRP A 5 -8.57 2.14 -23.98
N TYR A 6 -9.49 1.34 -24.52
CA TYR A 6 -9.91 0.04 -23.99
C TYR A 6 -9.62 -1.04 -25.03
N GLU A 7 -9.01 -2.14 -24.60
CA GLU A 7 -8.68 -3.27 -25.47
C GLU A 7 -8.88 -4.58 -24.71
N HIS A 8 -9.57 -5.54 -25.32
CA HIS A 8 -9.65 -6.91 -24.83
C HIS A 8 -8.36 -7.67 -25.17
N ARG A 9 -7.86 -8.46 -24.22
CA ARG A 9 -6.73 -9.37 -24.39
C ARG A 9 -7.08 -10.75 -23.87
N LEU A 10 -6.56 -11.79 -24.50
CA LEU A 10 -6.55 -13.12 -23.89
C LEU A 10 -5.64 -13.11 -22.65
N ILE A 11 -5.94 -13.95 -21.65
CA ILE A 11 -5.28 -13.88 -20.34
C ILE A 11 -3.78 -14.18 -20.42
N ASP A 12 -3.38 -15.11 -21.27
CA ASP A 12 -1.99 -15.49 -21.59
C ASP A 12 -1.23 -14.35 -22.28
N ASP A 13 -1.85 -13.66 -23.23
CA ASP A 13 -1.27 -12.45 -23.83
C ASP A 13 -1.13 -11.32 -22.80
N MET A 14 -2.14 -11.15 -21.94
CA MET A 14 -2.18 -10.05 -20.98
C MET A 14 -1.14 -10.20 -19.87
N VAL A 15 -0.93 -11.41 -19.34
CA VAL A 15 0.15 -11.65 -18.35
C VAL A 15 1.52 -11.37 -18.98
N ALA A 16 1.73 -11.76 -20.25
CA ALA A 16 2.99 -11.50 -20.95
C ALA A 16 3.20 -10.01 -21.23
N GLN A 17 2.14 -9.29 -21.60
CA GLN A 17 2.15 -7.84 -21.78
C GLN A 17 2.48 -7.13 -20.46
N ALA A 18 1.83 -7.52 -19.36
CA ALA A 18 2.04 -6.92 -18.05
C ALA A 18 3.52 -7.02 -17.62
N ILE A 19 4.13 -8.19 -17.76
CA ILE A 19 5.55 -8.42 -17.41
C ILE A 19 6.51 -7.56 -18.25
N LYS A 20 6.21 -7.34 -19.54
CA LYS A 20 7.06 -6.57 -20.47
C LYS A 20 6.80 -5.06 -20.42
N SER A 21 5.71 -4.63 -19.80
CA SER A 21 5.27 -3.24 -19.79
C SER A 21 6.03 -2.39 -18.76
N SER A 22 5.86 -1.07 -18.87
CA SER A 22 6.26 -0.10 -17.84
C SER A 22 5.14 0.18 -16.81
N GLY A 23 4.08 -0.64 -16.75
CA GLY A 23 2.88 -0.37 -15.95
C GLY A 23 2.02 0.78 -16.53
N GLY A 24 1.21 1.41 -15.68
CA GLY A 24 0.40 2.59 -16.06
C GLY A 24 -0.93 2.30 -16.77
N PHE A 25 -1.52 1.12 -16.53
CA PHE A 25 -2.82 0.72 -17.07
C PHE A 25 -3.71 0.10 -16.00
N VAL A 26 -5.01 0.04 -16.26
CA VAL A 26 -5.99 -0.73 -15.47
C VAL A 26 -6.22 -2.07 -16.14
N TRP A 27 -6.05 -3.15 -15.39
CA TRP A 27 -6.33 -4.50 -15.87
C TRP A 27 -7.66 -5.00 -15.30
N ALA A 28 -8.69 -5.07 -16.15
CA ALA A 28 -9.97 -5.65 -15.78
C ALA A 28 -9.88 -7.18 -15.76
N CYS A 29 -9.78 -7.76 -14.56
CA CYS A 29 -9.73 -9.20 -14.33
C CYS A 29 -11.12 -9.75 -13.95
N LYS A 30 -11.36 -11.02 -14.30
CA LYS A 30 -12.42 -11.79 -13.61
C LYS A 30 -12.02 -12.02 -12.16
N ASN A 31 -12.97 -12.38 -11.31
CA ASN A 31 -12.76 -12.52 -9.87
C ASN A 31 -11.51 -13.37 -9.51
N TYR A 32 -11.43 -14.61 -10.01
CA TYR A 32 -10.28 -15.49 -9.75
C TYR A 32 -8.96 -14.96 -10.32
N ASP A 33 -8.98 -14.40 -11.53
CA ASP A 33 -7.78 -13.82 -12.14
C ASP A 33 -7.30 -12.60 -11.33
N GLY A 34 -8.23 -11.80 -10.79
CA GLY A 34 -7.93 -10.65 -9.95
C GLY A 34 -7.28 -11.04 -8.64
N ASP A 35 -7.84 -12.05 -7.96
CA ASP A 35 -7.30 -12.60 -6.72
C ASP A 35 -5.84 -13.06 -6.91
N VAL A 36 -5.61 -13.97 -7.87
CA VAL A 36 -4.26 -14.53 -8.11
C VAL A 36 -3.26 -13.49 -8.65
N GLN A 37 -3.67 -12.67 -9.63
CA GLN A 37 -2.73 -11.76 -10.28
C GLN A 37 -2.42 -10.54 -9.41
N SER A 38 -3.34 -10.08 -8.57
CA SER A 38 -3.08 -8.93 -7.68
C SER A 38 -1.96 -9.22 -6.68
N ASP A 39 -1.94 -10.42 -6.08
CA ASP A 39 -0.87 -10.86 -5.19
C ASP A 39 0.49 -10.97 -5.89
N ILE A 40 0.51 -11.50 -7.12
CA ILE A 40 1.74 -11.58 -7.94
C ILE A 40 2.25 -10.17 -8.26
N VAL A 41 1.38 -9.26 -8.66
CA VAL A 41 1.73 -7.86 -8.94
C VAL A 41 2.26 -7.20 -7.66
N ALA A 42 1.55 -7.28 -6.54
CA ALA A 42 1.99 -6.69 -5.28
C ALA A 42 3.37 -7.19 -4.83
N GLN A 43 3.60 -8.50 -4.93
CA GLN A 43 4.89 -9.09 -4.59
C GLN A 43 6.00 -8.67 -5.57
N GLY A 44 5.67 -8.51 -6.86
CA GLY A 44 6.60 -8.00 -7.88
C GLY A 44 6.99 -6.53 -7.70
N TYR A 45 6.11 -5.73 -7.09
CA TYR A 45 6.38 -4.32 -6.74
C TYR A 45 7.00 -4.13 -5.34
N GLY A 46 7.27 -5.21 -4.60
CA GLY A 46 8.04 -5.19 -3.36
C GLY A 46 7.45 -6.08 -2.27
N SER A 47 6.30 -5.69 -1.70
CA SER A 47 5.67 -6.37 -0.58
C SER A 47 4.14 -6.26 -0.68
N LEU A 48 3.42 -7.29 -0.24
CA LEU A 48 1.95 -7.25 -0.10
C LEU A 48 1.48 -6.09 0.79
N GLY A 49 2.31 -5.64 1.73
CA GLY A 49 2.04 -4.46 2.58
C GLY A 49 2.00 -3.13 1.83
N MET A 50 2.34 -3.13 0.54
CA MET A 50 2.40 -1.95 -0.34
C MET A 50 1.26 -1.92 -1.38
N MET A 51 0.22 -2.73 -1.20
CA MET A 51 -0.96 -2.74 -2.09
C MET A 51 -2.22 -2.26 -1.36
N THR A 52 -2.99 -1.42 -2.05
CA THR A 52 -4.33 -0.97 -1.62
C THR A 52 -5.41 -1.80 -2.30
N SER A 53 -6.52 -2.08 -1.61
CA SER A 53 -7.74 -2.64 -2.21
C SER A 53 -8.89 -1.65 -2.01
N VAL A 54 -9.61 -1.35 -3.09
CA VAL A 54 -10.77 -0.45 -3.07
C VAL A 54 -11.87 -1.03 -3.94
N LEU A 55 -12.98 -1.44 -3.32
CA LEU A 55 -14.22 -1.78 -3.99
C LEU A 55 -14.92 -0.50 -4.44
N VAL A 56 -15.20 -0.37 -5.73
CA VAL A 56 -15.93 0.77 -6.30
C VAL A 56 -17.27 0.30 -6.86
N CYS A 57 -18.37 0.83 -6.33
CA CYS A 57 -19.71 0.49 -6.81
C CYS A 57 -20.02 1.18 -8.16
N PRO A 58 -20.90 0.58 -8.98
CA PRO A 58 -21.25 1.12 -10.30
C PRO A 58 -22.05 2.43 -10.24
N ASP A 59 -22.53 2.84 -9.07
CA ASP A 59 -23.18 4.15 -8.85
C ASP A 59 -22.20 5.33 -8.95
N GLY A 60 -20.89 5.05 -9.00
CA GLY A 60 -19.84 6.06 -9.03
C GLY A 60 -19.72 6.86 -7.72
N LYS A 61 -20.35 6.39 -6.63
CA LYS A 61 -20.48 7.12 -5.37
C LYS A 61 -20.10 6.28 -4.16
N THR A 62 -20.41 4.99 -4.14
CA THR A 62 -20.15 4.13 -2.98
C THR A 62 -18.81 3.41 -3.16
N ILE A 63 -17.94 3.47 -2.15
CA ILE A 63 -16.69 2.70 -2.11
C ILE A 63 -16.53 2.00 -0.76
N GLU A 64 -15.74 0.94 -0.75
CA GLU A 64 -15.17 0.31 0.43
C GLU A 64 -13.66 0.18 0.21
N ALA A 65 -12.85 0.51 1.22
CA ALA A 65 -11.40 0.55 1.11
C ALA A 65 -10.77 -0.26 2.24
N GLU A 66 -9.89 -1.19 1.87
CA GLU A 66 -9.25 -2.13 2.78
C GLU A 66 -7.75 -2.30 2.46
N ALA A 67 -7.03 -2.90 3.40
CA ALA A 67 -5.70 -3.41 3.12
C ALA A 67 -5.82 -4.73 2.36
N ALA A 68 -5.09 -4.89 1.25
CA ALA A 68 -5.20 -6.09 0.43
C ALA A 68 -4.67 -7.37 1.10
N HIS A 69 -3.90 -7.24 2.19
CA HIS A 69 -3.35 -8.37 2.92
C HIS A 69 -4.30 -8.87 4.03
N GLY A 70 -4.17 -10.15 4.41
CA GLY A 70 -4.88 -10.71 5.55
C GLY A 70 -4.38 -10.23 6.93
N THR A 71 -4.80 -10.91 7.99
CA THR A 71 -4.56 -10.50 9.40
C THR A 71 -3.15 -10.73 9.94
N VAL A 72 -2.19 -11.11 9.08
CA VAL A 72 -0.77 -11.33 9.43
C VAL A 72 -0.59 -12.20 10.69
N THR A 73 -1.31 -13.34 10.75
CA THR A 73 -1.43 -14.17 11.96
C THR A 73 -0.09 -14.58 12.56
N ARG A 74 0.95 -14.79 11.73
CA ARG A 74 2.30 -15.09 12.19
C ARG A 74 2.84 -14.01 13.14
N HIS A 75 2.70 -12.74 12.78
CA HIS A 75 3.13 -11.62 13.64
C HIS A 75 2.23 -11.50 14.86
N TYR A 76 0.92 -11.73 14.71
CA TYR A 76 0.00 -11.72 15.85
C TYR A 76 0.38 -12.75 16.93
N ARG A 77 0.81 -13.96 16.56
CA ARG A 77 1.32 -14.96 17.52
C ARG A 77 2.62 -14.54 18.22
N GLN A 78 3.44 -13.72 17.57
CA GLN A 78 4.64 -13.15 18.18
C GLN A 78 4.28 -12.05 19.20
N HIS A 79 3.36 -11.17 18.81
CA HIS A 79 2.81 -10.14 19.68
C HIS A 79 2.16 -10.72 20.95
N GLN A 80 1.37 -11.79 20.82
CA GLN A 80 0.77 -12.49 21.97
C GLN A 80 1.79 -13.03 22.99
N LYS A 81 3.03 -13.25 22.56
CA LYS A 81 4.15 -13.68 23.42
C LYS A 81 4.97 -12.51 23.97
N GLY A 82 4.55 -11.27 23.75
CA GLY A 82 5.29 -10.06 24.13
C GLY A 82 6.53 -9.79 23.28
N MET A 83 6.68 -10.46 22.14
CA MET A 83 7.82 -10.23 21.24
C MET A 83 7.58 -9.00 20.36
N LYS A 84 8.64 -8.24 20.09
CA LYS A 84 8.60 -7.13 19.13
C LYS A 84 8.27 -7.64 17.73
N THR A 85 7.39 -6.92 17.03
CA THR A 85 7.01 -7.22 15.63
C THR A 85 7.37 -6.07 14.70
N SER A 86 7.52 -6.36 13.42
CA SER A 86 7.71 -5.36 12.37
C SER A 86 6.75 -5.68 11.22
N THR A 87 5.48 -5.37 11.45
CA THR A 87 4.41 -5.49 10.45
C THR A 87 4.30 -4.15 9.74
N ASN A 88 4.30 -4.17 8.41
CA ASN A 88 4.10 -2.99 7.59
C ASN A 88 2.66 -2.44 7.74
N PRO A 89 2.47 -1.21 8.24
CA PRO A 89 1.14 -0.62 8.40
C PRO A 89 0.64 0.15 7.16
N ILE A 90 1.45 0.28 6.10
CA ILE A 90 1.17 1.21 4.99
C ILE A 90 -0.15 0.91 4.28
N ALA A 91 -0.40 -0.34 3.87
CA ALA A 91 -1.68 -0.70 3.24
C ALA A 91 -2.90 -0.39 4.13
N SER A 92 -2.76 -0.55 5.46
CA SER A 92 -3.82 -0.24 6.41
C SER A 92 -4.02 1.28 6.59
N ILE A 93 -2.95 2.07 6.56
CA ILE A 93 -3.02 3.54 6.53
C ILE A 93 -3.67 4.01 5.22
N PHE A 94 -3.29 3.41 4.09
CA PHE A 94 -3.84 3.79 2.80
C PHE A 94 -5.32 3.42 2.67
N ALA A 95 -5.80 2.36 3.32
CA ALA A 95 -7.23 2.08 3.41
C ALA A 95 -7.99 3.26 4.05
N TRP A 96 -7.46 3.83 5.15
CA TRP A 96 -8.01 5.03 5.77
C TRP A 96 -7.94 6.24 4.84
N THR A 97 -6.77 6.57 4.27
CA THR A 97 -6.63 7.76 3.43
C THR A 97 -7.47 7.68 2.16
N ARG A 98 -7.63 6.50 1.55
CA ARG A 98 -8.52 6.30 0.40
C ARG A 98 -9.98 6.54 0.76
N GLY A 99 -10.44 6.02 1.90
CA GLY A 99 -11.78 6.28 2.42
C GLY A 99 -12.02 7.77 2.72
N LEU A 100 -11.06 8.42 3.39
CA LEU A 100 -11.13 9.84 3.73
C LEU A 100 -11.07 10.74 2.50
N ALA A 101 -10.21 10.44 1.52
CA ALA A 101 -10.13 11.18 0.26
C ALA A 101 -11.43 11.08 -0.54
N HIS A 102 -12.08 9.92 -0.54
CA HIS A 102 -13.40 9.78 -1.18
C HIS A 102 -14.48 10.55 -0.42
N ARG A 103 -14.49 10.49 0.91
CA ARG A 103 -15.40 11.31 1.75
C ARG A 103 -15.22 12.80 1.46
N ALA A 104 -13.97 13.26 1.39
CA ALA A 104 -13.60 14.62 1.05
C ALA A 104 -14.14 15.04 -0.33
N LYS A 105 -14.00 14.17 -1.34
CA LYS A 105 -14.55 14.41 -2.68
C LYS A 105 -16.09 14.54 -2.66
N LEU A 106 -16.78 13.68 -1.93
CA LEU A 106 -18.24 13.71 -1.85
C LEU A 106 -18.77 14.96 -1.14
N ASP A 107 -18.01 15.51 -0.19
CA ASP A 107 -18.40 16.70 0.59
C ASP A 107 -17.84 18.02 0.05
N GLY A 108 -16.94 17.98 -0.94
CA GLY A 108 -16.18 19.16 -1.35
C GLY A 108 -15.28 19.71 -0.23
N ASN A 109 -14.69 18.81 0.58
CA ASN A 109 -13.85 19.17 1.74
C ASN A 109 -12.37 19.10 1.37
N ASP A 110 -11.82 20.23 0.93
CA ASP A 110 -10.42 20.32 0.48
C ASP A 110 -9.40 20.06 1.61
N GLU A 111 -9.71 20.45 2.85
CA GLU A 111 -8.82 20.21 4.00
C GLU A 111 -8.66 18.72 4.30
N LEU A 112 -9.76 17.95 4.23
CA LEU A 112 -9.71 16.49 4.39
C LEU A 112 -8.98 15.81 3.23
N MET A 113 -9.15 16.32 2.01
CA MET A 113 -8.40 15.86 0.83
C MET A 113 -6.89 16.10 1.01
N LYS A 114 -6.53 17.30 1.48
CA LYS A 114 -5.15 17.71 1.75
C LYS A 114 -4.49 16.84 2.82
N PHE A 115 -5.19 16.61 3.95
CA PHE A 115 -4.73 15.70 5.00
C PHE A 115 -4.48 14.28 4.47
N SER A 116 -5.44 13.73 3.70
CA SER A 116 -5.34 12.37 3.17
C SER A 116 -4.13 12.21 2.24
N ARG A 117 -3.88 13.19 1.36
CA ARG A 117 -2.71 13.21 0.49
C ARG A 117 -1.41 13.38 1.26
N ALA A 118 -1.36 14.31 2.22
CA ALA A 118 -0.17 14.54 3.04
C ALA A 118 0.26 13.27 3.79
N LEU A 119 -0.69 12.50 4.31
CA LEU A 119 -0.39 11.23 4.98
C LEU A 119 0.13 10.15 3.99
N GLU A 120 -0.45 10.03 2.80
CA GLU A 120 0.08 9.13 1.76
C GLU A 120 1.52 9.51 1.35
N GLU A 121 1.78 10.79 1.13
CA GLU A 121 3.11 11.30 0.79
C GLU A 121 4.12 11.04 1.92
N VAL A 122 3.75 11.30 3.18
CA VAL A 122 4.62 11.05 4.35
C VAL A 122 5.01 9.57 4.44
N CYS A 123 4.09 8.66 4.14
CA CYS A 123 4.38 7.23 4.12
C CYS A 123 5.47 6.89 3.09
N VAL A 124 5.33 7.40 1.86
CA VAL A 124 6.28 7.17 0.77
C VAL A 124 7.63 7.82 1.10
N GLU A 125 7.63 9.11 1.44
CA GLU A 125 8.85 9.87 1.77
C GLU A 125 9.61 9.26 2.95
N SER A 126 8.91 8.75 3.97
CA SER A 126 9.56 8.12 5.13
C SER A 126 10.33 6.86 4.72
N ILE A 127 9.74 6.05 3.84
CA ILE A 127 10.38 4.83 3.31
C ILE A 127 11.56 5.19 2.40
N GLU A 128 11.39 6.17 1.51
CA GLU A 128 12.46 6.66 0.62
C GLU A 128 13.64 7.23 1.42
N ASN A 129 13.37 7.84 2.58
CA ASN A 129 14.39 8.33 3.52
C ASN A 129 14.97 7.23 4.43
N GLY A 130 14.63 5.96 4.19
CA GLY A 130 15.23 4.79 4.84
C GLY A 130 14.52 4.30 6.11
N ALA A 131 13.45 4.96 6.55
CA ALA A 131 12.63 4.46 7.65
C ALA A 131 11.65 3.42 7.11
N MET A 132 11.89 2.14 7.41
CA MET A 132 11.10 1.05 6.83
C MET A 132 10.95 -0.13 7.78
N THR A 133 9.91 -0.93 7.56
CA THR A 133 9.67 -2.19 8.27
C THR A 133 10.50 -3.34 7.68
N LYS A 134 10.54 -4.46 8.41
CA LYS A 134 11.39 -5.62 8.11
C LYS A 134 11.14 -6.22 6.74
N ASP A 135 9.88 -6.25 6.30
CA ASP A 135 9.51 -6.74 4.97
C ASP A 135 10.15 -5.90 3.85
N LEU A 136 10.07 -4.58 3.93
CA LEU A 136 10.68 -3.67 2.95
C LEU A 136 12.21 -3.73 3.01
N ALA A 137 12.78 -3.81 4.21
CA ALA A 137 14.22 -3.97 4.36
C ALA A 137 14.72 -5.26 3.68
N LEU A 138 13.96 -6.37 3.76
CA LEU A 138 14.32 -7.59 3.04
C LEU A 138 14.34 -7.39 1.52
N CYS A 139 13.41 -6.61 0.97
CA CYS A 139 13.38 -6.26 -0.45
C CYS A 139 14.59 -5.41 -0.86
N VAL A 140 14.96 -4.41 -0.03
CA VAL A 140 16.07 -3.49 -0.32
C VAL A 140 17.44 -4.17 -0.20
N TYR A 141 17.66 -4.91 0.88
CA TYR A 141 18.96 -5.56 1.14
C TYR A 141 19.12 -6.90 0.43
N ASN A 142 18.04 -7.44 -0.15
CA ASN A 142 18.00 -8.70 -0.89
C ASN A 142 18.74 -9.84 -0.16
N CYS A 143 18.41 -10.02 1.12
CA CYS A 143 19.09 -10.96 2.02
C CYS A 143 18.11 -11.91 2.71
N LYS A 144 18.64 -12.96 3.34
CA LYS A 144 17.81 -13.86 4.14
C LYS A 144 17.37 -13.16 5.43
N PRO A 145 16.19 -13.51 6.00
CA PRO A 145 15.75 -12.97 7.29
C PRO A 145 16.74 -13.13 8.46
N SER A 146 17.65 -14.11 8.39
CA SER A 146 18.71 -14.35 9.37
C SER A 146 19.93 -13.44 9.22
N GLU A 147 20.09 -12.79 8.06
CA GLU A 147 21.22 -11.92 7.73
C GLU A 147 20.89 -10.44 7.96
N LEU A 148 19.59 -10.10 8.06
CA LEU A 148 19.11 -8.75 8.29
C LEU A 148 19.39 -8.30 9.73
N LYS A 149 20.10 -7.18 9.88
CA LYS A 149 20.44 -6.57 11.18
C LYS A 149 19.25 -5.77 11.72
N GLU A 150 19.08 -5.76 13.04
CA GLU A 150 18.01 -4.99 13.69
C GLU A 150 18.10 -3.48 13.44
N THR A 151 19.28 -2.96 13.10
CA THR A 151 19.47 -1.54 12.75
C THR A 151 18.97 -1.17 11.35
N GLN A 152 18.58 -2.14 10.53
CA GLN A 152 18.17 -1.94 9.13
C GLN A 152 16.65 -1.80 8.97
N TYR A 153 15.88 -1.96 10.04
CA TYR A 153 14.42 -1.84 10.02
C TYR A 153 13.89 -1.35 11.36
N LEU A 154 12.63 -0.92 11.36
CA LEU A 154 11.92 -0.46 12.55
C LEU A 154 10.87 -1.48 13.00
N THR A 155 10.56 -1.51 14.30
CA THR A 155 9.35 -2.22 14.78
C THR A 155 8.10 -1.50 14.29
N SER A 156 6.94 -2.18 14.35
CA SER A 156 5.66 -1.58 13.95
C SER A 156 5.42 -0.24 14.68
N GLU A 157 5.67 -0.20 15.99
CA GLU A 157 5.46 0.98 16.83
C GLU A 157 6.44 2.10 16.47
N ALA A 158 7.73 1.78 16.36
CA ALA A 158 8.74 2.78 16.02
C ALA A 158 8.54 3.38 14.61
N PHE A 159 8.04 2.58 13.67
CA PHE A 159 7.70 3.09 12.33
C PHE A 159 6.47 4.00 12.39
N MET A 160 5.42 3.64 13.13
CA MET A 160 4.27 4.52 13.36
C MET A 160 4.67 5.86 14.01
N ASP A 161 5.60 5.85 14.97
CA ASP A 161 6.11 7.08 15.59
C ASP A 161 6.89 7.97 14.60
N VAL A 162 7.61 7.38 13.64
CA VAL A 162 8.25 8.13 12.55
C VAL A 162 7.19 8.78 11.66
N LEU A 163 6.17 8.02 11.23
CA LEU A 163 5.10 8.53 10.38
C LEU A 163 4.33 9.66 11.06
N ALA A 164 4.00 9.52 12.35
CA ALA A 164 3.30 10.53 13.12
C ALA A 164 4.10 11.85 13.20
N ARG A 165 5.39 11.78 13.57
CA ARG A 165 6.25 12.98 13.63
C ARG A 165 6.41 13.66 12.28
N ASN A 166 6.58 12.88 11.21
CA ASN A 166 6.72 13.42 9.86
C ASN A 166 5.41 14.04 9.35
N LEU A 167 4.26 13.47 9.71
CA LEU A 167 2.96 14.04 9.42
C LEU A 167 2.74 15.35 10.17
N GLU A 168 3.03 15.42 11.46
CA GLU A 168 2.96 16.67 12.24
C GLU A 168 3.80 17.78 11.61
N ALA A 169 5.04 17.45 11.25
CA ALA A 169 5.93 18.40 10.57
C ALA A 169 5.34 18.86 9.23
N LYS A 170 4.88 17.94 8.36
CA LYS A 170 4.30 18.29 7.06
C LYS A 170 3.02 19.12 7.22
N MET A 171 2.15 18.77 8.17
CA MET A 171 0.91 19.49 8.44
C MET A 171 1.14 20.89 9.02
N SER A 172 2.28 21.14 9.69
CA SER A 172 2.61 22.46 10.23
C SER A 172 3.08 23.48 9.17
N LEU A 173 3.42 23.02 7.96
CA LEU A 173 3.83 23.87 6.83
C LEU A 173 2.65 24.40 6.02
N PHE A 174 1.44 23.96 6.37
CA PHE A 174 0.19 24.22 5.67
C PHE A 174 -0.66 25.26 6.39
#